data_AF-A0A3N7GTB3-F1
#
_entry.id   AF-A0A3N7GTB3-F1
#
_cell.length_a   1.000
_cell.length_b   1.000
_cell.length_c   1.000
_cell.angle_alpha   90.00
_cell.angle_beta   90.00
_cell.angle_gamma   90.00
#
_symmetry.space_group_name_H-M   'P 1'
#
loop_
_entity.id
_entity.type
_entity.pdbx_description
1 polymer ?
#
loop_
_entity_poly.entity_id
_entity_poly.type
_entity_poly.pdbx_seq_one_letter_code
_entity_poly.pdbx_strand_id
1 'polypeptide(L)'
;MNNVKKLTVAVLLLSFVGVFSAFVPQPQDPTPQNLKVLPKNMTFQEVREVMKGFNAALGVKCDFCHVPNSADPKKLDFASDENHHKDIARKMLRMTAKINKKYFKNHSKEGNAMTVTCVTCHNGQKHPKSI
;
A
#
# COMPACT_ATOMS: atom_id res chain seq x y z
N MET A 1 17.88 -61.63 8.42
CA MET A 1 17.96 -60.93 7.12
C MET A 1 16.75 -60.03 6.80
N ASN A 2 15.64 -60.10 7.56
CA ASN A 2 14.41 -59.33 7.27
C ASN A 2 14.30 -57.98 7.99
N ASN A 3 15.02 -57.78 9.11
CA ASN A 3 14.94 -56.54 9.89
C ASN A 3 15.85 -55.43 9.32
N VAL A 4 16.98 -55.79 8.69
CA VAL A 4 17.88 -54.82 8.01
C VAL A 4 17.21 -54.24 6.76
N LYS A 5 16.46 -55.05 6.00
CA LYS A 5 15.67 -54.60 4.84
C LYS A 5 14.49 -53.68 5.24
N LYS A 6 13.87 -53.92 6.40
CA LYS A 6 12.82 -53.04 6.95
C LYS A 6 13.40 -51.69 7.41
N LEU A 7 14.60 -51.69 7.97
CA LEU A 7 15.30 -50.49 8.43
C LEU A 7 15.77 -49.61 7.26
N THR A 8 16.27 -50.21 6.17
CA THR A 8 16.69 -49.45 4.98
C THR A 8 15.51 -48.85 4.21
N VAL A 9 14.35 -49.53 4.15
CA VAL A 9 13.13 -48.99 3.55
C VAL A 9 12.55 -47.82 4.37
N ALA A 10 12.59 -47.91 5.70
CA ALA A 10 12.12 -46.83 6.57
C ALA A 10 13.00 -45.57 6.46
N VAL A 11 14.32 -45.71 6.32
CA VAL A 11 15.25 -44.58 6.17
C VAL A 11 15.13 -43.92 4.80
N LEU A 12 14.88 -44.69 3.73
CA LEU A 12 14.62 -44.15 2.38
C LEU A 12 13.29 -43.40 2.26
N LEU A 13 12.26 -43.80 3.02
CA LEU A 13 10.99 -43.09 3.07
C LEU A 13 11.08 -41.78 3.88
N LEU A 14 11.88 -41.77 4.95
CA LEU A 14 12.12 -40.57 5.77
C LEU A 14 12.97 -39.51 5.06
N SER A 15 13.88 -39.90 4.17
CA SER A 15 14.68 -38.96 3.37
C SER A 15 13.91 -38.32 2.20
N PHE A 16 12.75 -38.86 1.80
CA PHE A 16 11.92 -38.29 0.72
C PHE A 16 10.99 -37.16 1.20
N VAL A 17 10.67 -37.08 2.50
CA VAL A 17 9.75 -36.07 3.04
C VAL A 17 10.43 -34.71 3.27
N GLY A 18 11.77 -34.68 3.39
CA GLY A 18 12.52 -33.46 3.73
C GLY A 18 12.72 -32.45 2.60
N VAL A 19 12.44 -32.79 1.34
CA VAL A 19 12.84 -31.95 0.19
C VAL A 19 11.70 -31.08 -0.37
N PHE A 20 10.44 -31.29 0.02
CA PHE A 20 9.31 -30.54 -0.56
C PHE A 20 8.98 -29.20 0.10
N SER A 21 9.63 -28.82 1.20
CA SER A 21 9.31 -27.57 1.92
C SER A 21 9.85 -26.28 1.25
N ALA A 22 10.70 -26.40 0.22
CA ALA A 22 11.38 -25.25 -0.39
C ALA A 22 10.59 -24.54 -1.50
N PHE A 23 9.39 -25.01 -1.87
CA PHE A 23 8.59 -24.48 -2.98
C PHE A 23 7.21 -23.95 -2.55
N VAL A 24 7.13 -23.23 -1.41
CA VAL A 24 5.95 -22.41 -1.12
C VAL A 24 6.07 -21.12 -1.96
N PRO A 25 5.20 -20.89 -2.97
CA PRO A 25 5.21 -19.64 -3.71
C PRO A 25 4.91 -18.51 -2.72
N GLN A 26 5.85 -17.59 -2.52
CA GLN A 26 5.55 -16.39 -1.75
C GLN A 26 4.50 -15.57 -2.51
N PRO A 27 3.42 -15.11 -1.86
CA PRO A 27 2.50 -14.16 -2.46
C PRO A 27 3.28 -12.94 -2.93
N GLN A 28 3.38 -12.75 -4.24
CA GLN A 28 3.98 -11.54 -4.79
C GLN A 28 3.03 -10.38 -4.54
N ASP A 29 3.56 -9.29 -3.97
CA ASP A 29 2.78 -8.06 -3.84
C ASP A 29 2.31 -7.60 -5.22
N PRO A 30 1.04 -7.19 -5.37
CA PRO A 30 0.52 -6.77 -6.66
C PRO A 30 1.22 -5.48 -7.10
N THR A 31 1.59 -5.38 -8.38
CA THR A 31 2.15 -4.13 -8.92
C THR A 31 1.09 -3.02 -8.86
N PRO A 32 1.41 -1.83 -8.30
CA PRO A 32 0.50 -0.69 -8.34
C PRO A 32 0.13 -0.32 -9.78
N GLN A 33 -1.16 -0.15 -10.02
CA GLN A 33 -1.69 0.29 -11.32
C GLN A 33 -2.36 1.65 -11.20
N ASN A 34 -2.50 2.36 -12.33
CA ASN A 34 -3.20 3.64 -12.43
C ASN A 34 -2.69 4.75 -11.48
N LEU A 35 -1.37 4.82 -11.28
CA LEU A 35 -0.71 5.93 -10.59
C LEU A 35 -0.65 7.17 -11.51
N LYS A 36 -1.52 8.14 -11.26
CA LYS A 36 -1.63 9.41 -12.04
C LYS A 36 -0.91 10.61 -11.42
N VAL A 37 -0.54 10.52 -10.13
CA VAL A 37 0.09 11.62 -9.37
C VAL A 37 1.34 11.14 -8.64
N LEU A 38 1.27 10.00 -7.96
CA LEU A 38 2.44 9.36 -7.35
C LEU A 38 3.41 8.84 -8.44
N PRO A 39 4.71 8.73 -8.14
CA PRO A 39 5.68 8.14 -9.06
C PRO A 39 5.28 6.73 -9.50
N LYS A 40 5.37 6.46 -10.80
CA LYS A 40 4.93 5.19 -11.40
C LYS A 40 5.80 4.00 -11.06
N ASN A 41 7.02 4.24 -10.57
CA ASN A 41 8.02 3.23 -10.24
C ASN A 41 7.99 2.81 -8.76
N MET A 42 7.03 3.30 -7.97
CA MET A 42 6.87 2.87 -6.58
C MET A 42 6.40 1.41 -6.49
N THR A 43 6.94 0.70 -5.50
CA THR A 43 6.49 -0.63 -5.08
C THR A 43 5.11 -0.56 -4.41
N PHE A 44 4.45 -1.71 -4.28
CA PHE A 44 3.17 -1.79 -3.58
C PHE A 44 3.27 -1.30 -2.13
N GLN A 45 4.36 -1.65 -1.44
CA GLN A 45 4.57 -1.30 -0.05
C GLN A 45 4.73 0.21 0.12
N GLU A 46 5.52 0.86 -0.74
CA GLU A 46 5.69 2.33 -0.71
C GLU A 46 4.36 3.06 -0.96
N VAL A 47 3.57 2.61 -1.93
CA VAL A 47 2.23 3.18 -2.17
C VAL A 47 1.33 2.93 -0.96
N ARG A 48 1.34 1.73 -0.37
CA ARG A 48 0.54 1.39 0.81
C ARG A 48 0.89 2.29 2.01
N GLU A 49 2.16 2.58 2.25
CA GLU A 49 2.57 3.48 3.33
C GLU A 49 2.08 4.92 3.10
N VAL A 50 2.13 5.41 1.87
CA VAL A 50 1.54 6.71 1.50
C VAL A 50 0.03 6.72 1.79
N MET A 51 -0.69 5.66 1.43
CA MET A 51 -2.13 5.55 1.69
C MET A 51 -2.45 5.49 3.19
N LYS A 52 -1.63 4.83 4.01
CA LYS A 52 -1.77 4.85 5.48
C LYS A 52 -1.65 6.28 6.02
N GLY A 53 -0.71 7.06 5.49
CA GLY A 53 -0.58 8.49 5.82
C GLY A 53 -1.84 9.29 5.50
N PHE A 54 -2.48 9.03 4.34
CA PHE A 54 -3.75 9.68 3.99
C PHE A 54 -4.89 9.25 4.92
N ASN A 55 -4.99 7.96 5.22
CA ASN A 55 -6.00 7.44 6.15
C ASN A 55 -5.90 8.12 7.52
N ALA A 56 -4.68 8.25 8.06
CA ALA A 56 -4.45 8.93 9.33
C ALA A 56 -4.83 10.42 9.26
N ALA A 57 -4.41 11.12 8.20
CA ALA A 57 -4.66 12.55 8.05
C ALA A 57 -6.15 12.89 7.88
N LEU A 58 -6.94 12.01 7.24
CA LEU A 58 -8.36 12.20 6.97
C LEU A 58 -9.28 11.48 7.96
N GLY A 59 -8.75 10.59 8.82
CA GLY A 59 -9.56 9.76 9.72
C GLY A 59 -10.47 8.77 8.99
N VAL A 60 -9.99 8.19 7.89
CA VAL A 60 -10.76 7.27 7.03
C VAL A 60 -10.04 5.94 6.82
N LYS A 61 -10.76 4.97 6.22
CA LYS A 61 -10.22 3.67 5.81
C LYS A 61 -10.15 3.57 4.28
N CYS A 62 -9.53 2.51 3.78
CA CYS A 62 -9.22 2.34 2.35
C CYS A 62 -10.47 2.38 1.45
N ASP A 63 -11.58 1.82 1.91
CA ASP A 63 -12.89 1.76 1.24
C ASP A 63 -13.56 3.13 1.09
N PHE A 64 -13.09 4.16 1.80
CA PHE A 64 -13.55 5.53 1.59
C PHE A 64 -13.22 6.05 0.19
N CYS A 65 -12.03 5.70 -0.32
CA CYS A 65 -11.53 6.15 -1.63
C CYS A 65 -11.50 5.04 -2.68
N HIS A 66 -11.40 3.78 -2.27
CA HIS A 66 -11.29 2.62 -3.17
C HIS A 66 -12.59 1.84 -3.20
N VAL A 67 -12.90 1.23 -4.34
CA VAL A 67 -14.11 0.41 -4.50
C VAL A 67 -13.81 -1.06 -4.23
N PRO A 68 -14.83 -1.86 -3.84
CA PRO A 68 -14.72 -3.31 -3.85
C PRO A 68 -14.36 -3.83 -5.24
N ASN A 69 -13.65 -4.95 -5.32
CA ASN A 69 -13.33 -5.61 -6.56
C ASN A 69 -14.56 -6.35 -7.10
N SER A 70 -14.84 -6.24 -8.41
CA SER A 70 -16.03 -6.84 -9.04
C SER A 70 -16.03 -8.37 -9.04
N ALA A 71 -14.86 -9.01 -9.01
CA ALA A 71 -14.73 -10.47 -8.97
C ALA A 71 -14.70 -11.03 -7.54
N ASP A 72 -14.16 -10.27 -6.57
CA ASP A 72 -14.13 -10.63 -5.15
C ASP A 72 -14.43 -9.40 -4.29
N PRO A 73 -15.69 -9.21 -3.85
CA PRO A 73 -16.09 -8.05 -3.04
C PRO A 73 -15.39 -7.93 -1.68
N LYS A 74 -14.69 -8.99 -1.22
CA LYS A 74 -13.87 -8.92 0.01
C LYS A 74 -12.53 -8.21 -0.23
N LYS A 75 -12.13 -8.02 -1.48
CA LYS A 75 -10.94 -7.29 -1.89
C LYS A 75 -11.32 -5.92 -2.44
N LEU A 76 -10.38 -5.00 -2.43
CA LEU A 76 -10.53 -3.69 -3.06
C LEU A 76 -9.88 -3.69 -4.44
N ASP A 77 -10.51 -3.00 -5.39
CA ASP A 77 -9.88 -2.59 -6.63
C ASP A 77 -9.19 -1.23 -6.40
N PHE A 78 -7.88 -1.29 -6.16
CA PHE A 78 -7.07 -0.10 -5.93
C PHE A 78 -6.84 0.71 -7.22
N ALA A 79 -7.02 0.12 -8.40
CA ALA A 79 -6.78 0.75 -9.69
C ALA A 79 -8.00 1.52 -10.20
N SER A 80 -9.21 1.04 -9.91
CA SER A 80 -10.48 1.64 -10.34
C SER A 80 -10.66 3.09 -9.89
N ASP A 81 -11.29 3.89 -10.77
CA ASP A 81 -11.62 5.31 -10.58
C ASP A 81 -13.12 5.54 -10.36
N GLU A 82 -13.91 4.48 -10.17
CA GLU A 82 -15.37 4.54 -10.00
C GLU A 82 -15.80 5.36 -8.77
N ASN A 83 -14.99 5.37 -7.71
CA ASN A 83 -15.24 6.20 -6.54
C ASN A 83 -14.65 7.62 -6.72
N HIS A 84 -15.54 8.60 -6.85
CA HIS A 84 -15.20 10.01 -7.03
C HIS A 84 -14.25 10.60 -5.96
N HIS A 85 -14.24 10.06 -4.73
CA HIS A 85 -13.30 10.51 -3.69
C HIS A 85 -11.83 10.34 -4.10
N LYS A 86 -11.51 9.30 -4.90
CA LYS A 86 -10.15 9.08 -5.40
C LYS A 86 -9.68 10.22 -6.30
N ASP A 87 -10.56 10.73 -7.15
CA ASP A 87 -10.25 11.86 -8.03
C ASP A 87 -10.13 13.17 -7.25
N ILE A 88 -10.93 13.37 -6.21
CA ILE A 88 -10.77 14.49 -5.27
C ILE A 88 -9.40 14.39 -4.58
N ALA A 89 -9.02 13.22 -4.06
CA ALA A 89 -7.72 13.00 -3.43
C ALA A 89 -6.56 13.33 -4.38
N ARG A 90 -6.64 12.93 -5.67
CA ARG A 90 -5.65 13.32 -6.68
C ARG A 90 -5.55 14.84 -6.88
N LYS A 91 -6.69 15.55 -6.90
CA LYS A 91 -6.72 17.02 -6.98
C LYS A 91 -6.05 17.63 -5.75
N MET A 92 -6.33 17.10 -4.55
CA MET A 92 -5.70 17.54 -3.30
C MET A 92 -4.18 17.32 -3.31
N LEU A 93 -3.69 16.19 -3.80
CA LEU A 93 -2.26 15.94 -3.95
C LEU A 93 -1.56 16.95 -4.86
N ARG A 94 -2.20 17.31 -5.98
CA ARG A 94 -1.67 18.35 -6.88
C ARG A 94 -1.69 19.73 -6.21
N MET A 95 -2.73 20.02 -5.44
CA MET A 95 -2.85 21.27 -4.69
C MET A 95 -1.75 21.41 -3.63
N THR A 96 -1.56 20.40 -2.77
CA THR A 96 -0.51 20.44 -1.73
C THR A 96 0.88 20.54 -2.35
N ALA A 97 1.16 19.78 -3.42
CA ALA A 97 2.41 19.89 -4.16
C ALA A 97 2.62 21.30 -4.73
N LYS A 98 1.58 21.94 -5.27
CA LYS A 98 1.65 23.31 -5.79
C LYS A 98 1.90 24.34 -4.68
N ILE A 99 1.22 24.22 -3.54
CA ILE A 99 1.41 25.09 -2.36
C ILE A 99 2.85 24.98 -1.87
N ASN A 100 3.33 23.76 -1.64
CA ASN A 100 4.68 23.50 -1.16
C ASN A 100 5.74 24.02 -2.13
N LYS A 101 5.55 23.78 -3.43
CA LYS A 101 6.45 24.30 -4.47
C LYS A 101 6.42 25.81 -4.57
N LYS A 102 5.30 26.48 -4.30
CA LYS A 102 5.20 27.94 -4.44
C LYS A 102 5.76 28.68 -3.23
N TYR A 103 5.42 28.21 -2.03
CA TYR A 103 5.65 28.99 -0.80
C TYR A 103 6.72 28.39 0.12
N PHE A 104 7.08 27.10 -0.04
CA PHE A 104 7.90 26.39 0.94
C PHE A 104 9.21 25.80 0.37
N LYS A 105 9.64 26.22 -0.82
CA LYS A 105 10.81 25.68 -1.54
C LYS A 105 12.14 25.77 -0.79
N ASN A 106 12.33 26.77 0.08
CA ASN A 106 13.63 27.10 0.66
C ASN A 106 13.75 26.79 2.15
N HIS A 107 12.66 26.44 2.84
CA HIS A 107 12.67 26.23 4.29
C HIS A 107 13.37 24.92 4.72
N SER A 108 13.55 23.97 3.81
CA SER A 108 14.33 22.76 4.11
C SER A 108 15.81 23.05 4.42
N LYS A 109 16.36 24.19 3.96
CA LYS A 109 17.74 24.60 4.22
C LYS A 109 17.95 25.22 5.61
N GLU A 110 16.87 25.66 6.25
CA GLU A 110 16.90 26.36 7.54
C GLU A 110 16.65 25.40 8.72
N GLY A 111 16.71 24.08 8.49
CA GLY A 111 16.44 23.06 9.52
C GLY A 111 14.96 22.87 9.85
N ASN A 112 14.07 23.71 9.31
CA ASN A 112 12.62 23.65 9.53
C ASN A 112 11.89 23.42 8.20
N ALA A 113 11.66 22.17 7.83
CA ALA A 113 10.88 21.83 6.63
C ALA A 113 9.38 22.10 6.87
N MET A 114 8.98 23.37 6.90
CA MET A 114 7.59 23.77 6.89
C MET A 114 6.97 23.34 5.56
N THR A 115 6.03 22.40 5.59
CA THR A 115 5.28 21.97 4.40
C THR A 115 3.82 21.78 4.76
N VAL A 116 2.95 22.07 3.81
CA VAL A 116 1.53 21.76 3.90
C VAL A 116 1.33 20.30 3.52
N THR A 117 0.68 19.56 4.39
CA THR A 117 0.30 18.16 4.16
C THR A 117 -1.21 18.01 4.37
N CYS A 118 -1.73 16.80 4.16
CA CYS A 118 -3.15 16.51 4.35
C CYS A 118 -3.61 16.86 5.78
N VAL A 119 -2.78 16.58 6.80
CA VAL A 119 -3.12 16.80 8.22
C VAL A 119 -3.24 18.28 8.56
N THR A 120 -2.53 19.16 7.85
CA THR A 120 -2.57 20.62 8.07
C THR A 120 -4.01 21.17 7.99
N CYS A 121 -4.84 20.63 7.09
CA CYS A 121 -6.23 21.06 6.94
C CYS A 121 -7.23 20.04 7.48
N HIS A 122 -7.05 18.75 7.19
CA HIS A 122 -8.01 17.73 7.57
C HIS A 122 -7.98 17.41 9.06
N ASN A 123 -6.80 17.47 9.68
CA ASN A 123 -6.60 17.23 11.11
C ASN A 123 -7.39 16.01 11.66
N GLY A 124 -7.28 14.87 10.95
CA GLY A 124 -7.95 13.62 11.32
C GLY A 124 -9.43 13.54 10.95
N GLN A 125 -9.94 14.47 10.13
CA GLN A 125 -11.35 14.50 9.72
C GLN A 125 -11.50 14.49 8.19
N LYS A 126 -12.49 13.73 7.71
CA LYS A 126 -12.75 13.56 6.26
C LYS A 126 -13.08 14.89 5.57
N HIS A 127 -13.67 15.83 6.31
CA HIS A 127 -13.90 17.19 5.88
C HIS A 127 -13.11 18.15 6.78
N PRO A 128 -12.29 19.06 6.21
CA PRO A 128 -11.67 20.13 6.97
C PRO A 128 -12.75 20.95 7.69
N LYS A 129 -12.46 21.40 8.92
CA LYS A 129 -13.34 22.35 9.61
C LYS A 129 -13.33 23.66 8.83
N SER A 130 -14.52 24.17 8.52
CA SER A 130 -14.66 25.57 8.12
C SER A 130 -14.36 26.43 9.36
N ILE A 131 -13.41 27.34 9.18
CA ILE A 131 -13.25 28.50 10.06
C ILE A 131 -14.42 29.46 9.84
#